data_AF-A0A417FQ53-F1
#
_entry.id   AF-A0A417FQ53-F1
#
_cell.length_a   1.000
_cell.length_b   1.000
_cell.length_c   1.000
_cell.angle_alpha   90.00
_cell.angle_beta   90.00
_cell.angle_gamma   90.00
#
_symmetry.space_group_name_H-M   'P 1'
#
loop_
_entity.id
_entity.type
_entity.pdbx_description
1 polymer ?
#
loop_
_entity_poly.entity_id
_entity_poly.type
_entity_poly.pdbx_seq_one_letter_code
_entity_poly.pdbx_strand_id
1 'polypeptide(L)'
;MPQETITETYICLTTFDNPFDPIDDFDNWYNYDMEKGYNCCGYVDRVSHYFDGMTEKEKVVELERAIDEILVTNPLNIFKKVKRSVEVAV
;
A
#
# COMPACT_ATOMS: atom_id res chain seq x y z
N MET A 1 10.31 6.06 32.94
CA MET A 1 10.13 7.11 31.92
C MET A 1 9.24 6.51 30.85
N PRO A 2 8.14 7.15 30.43
CA PRO A 2 7.41 6.65 29.28
C PRO A 2 8.37 6.70 28.08
N GLN A 3 8.58 5.56 27.42
CA GLN A 3 9.24 5.55 26.13
C GLN A 3 8.36 6.31 25.15
N GLU A 4 8.93 7.31 24.49
CA GLU A 4 8.26 7.97 23.37
C GLU A 4 8.07 6.92 22.27
N THR A 5 6.87 6.85 21.68
CA THR A 5 6.57 5.97 20.56
C THR A 5 5.99 6.79 19.42
N ILE A 6 6.35 6.44 18.19
CA ILE A 6 5.73 6.97 16.97
C ILE A 6 4.83 5.90 16.36
N THR A 7 3.74 6.31 15.71
CA THR A 7 2.89 5.40 14.94
C THR A 7 3.22 5.51 13.46
N GLU A 8 3.71 4.42 12.89
CA GLU A 8 3.89 4.28 11.44
C GLU A 8 2.67 3.59 10.84
N THR A 9 2.25 4.01 9.64
CA THR A 9 1.12 3.42 8.93
C THR A 9 1.57 2.98 7.55
N TYR A 10 1.34 1.71 7.26
CA TYR A 10 1.66 1.05 6.00
C TYR A 10 0.37 0.77 5.24
N ILE A 11 0.35 1.07 3.94
CA ILE A 11 -0.83 0.91 3.09
C ILE A 11 -0.38 0.31 1.75
N CYS A 12 -1.04 -0.77 1.32
CA CYS A 12 -0.69 -1.45 0.07
C CYS A 12 -1.96 -1.86 -0.69
N LEU A 13 -1.88 -1.79 -2.02
CA LEU A 13 -2.81 -2.47 -2.92
C LEU A 13 -2.33 -3.91 -3.11
N THR A 14 -3.25 -4.85 -3.10
CA THR A 14 -2.97 -6.24 -3.49
C THR A 14 -4.22 -6.85 -4.12
N THR A 15 -4.13 -8.10 -4.58
CA THR A 15 -5.28 -8.85 -5.09
C THR A 15 -5.76 -9.89 -4.09
N PHE A 16 -6.99 -10.38 -4.26
CA PHE A 16 -7.55 -11.42 -3.39
C PHE A 16 -6.82 -12.77 -3.52
N ASP A 17 -6.26 -13.05 -4.69
CA ASP A 17 -5.59 -14.33 -5.00
C ASP A 17 -4.10 -14.33 -4.66
N ASN A 18 -3.48 -13.19 -4.37
CA ASN A 18 -2.09 -13.13 -3.95
C ASN A 18 -1.97 -13.72 -2.53
N PRO A 19 -1.25 -14.84 -2.33
CA PRO A 19 -1.18 -15.52 -1.04
C PRO A 19 -0.18 -14.87 -0.08
N PHE A 20 0.64 -13.93 -0.55
CA PHE A 20 1.68 -13.29 0.23
C PHE A 20 1.22 -11.93 0.76
N ASP A 21 1.72 -11.55 1.93
CA ASP A 21 1.42 -10.26 2.53
C ASP A 21 2.31 -9.17 1.88
N PRO A 22 1.73 -8.08 1.35
CA PRO A 22 2.49 -7.03 0.67
C PRO A 22 3.41 -6.21 1.59
N ILE A 23 3.27 -6.33 2.91
CA ILE A 23 4.08 -5.61 3.90
C ILE A 23 5.17 -6.55 4.44
N ASP A 24 4.81 -7.76 4.88
CA ASP A 24 5.76 -8.67 5.55
C ASP A 24 6.55 -9.58 4.60
N ASP A 25 6.01 -9.87 3.40
CA ASP A 25 6.60 -10.80 2.43
C ASP A 25 6.60 -10.19 1.02
N PHE A 26 7.13 -8.95 0.95
CA PHE A 26 7.07 -8.11 -0.25
C PHE A 26 7.66 -8.80 -1.49
N ASP A 27 8.78 -9.52 -1.36
CA ASP A 27 9.45 -10.13 -2.51
C ASP A 27 8.58 -11.22 -3.16
N ASN A 28 7.99 -12.12 -2.37
CA ASN A 28 7.09 -13.15 -2.89
C ASN A 28 5.78 -12.53 -3.40
N TRP A 29 5.25 -11.55 -2.68
CA TRP A 29 4.08 -10.78 -3.09
C TRP A 29 4.29 -10.13 -4.46
N TYR A 30 5.40 -9.42 -4.64
CA TYR A 30 5.74 -8.69 -5.86
C TYR A 30 5.98 -9.64 -7.03
N ASN A 31 6.69 -10.76 -6.79
CA ASN A 31 6.90 -11.77 -7.83
C ASN A 31 5.57 -12.36 -8.33
N TYR A 32 4.66 -12.75 -7.41
CA TYR A 32 3.34 -13.24 -7.80
C TYR A 32 2.54 -12.17 -8.55
N ASP A 33 2.54 -10.94 -8.05
CA ASP A 33 1.82 -9.80 -8.64
C ASP A 33 2.27 -9.52 -10.09
N MET A 34 3.58 -9.56 -10.33
CA MET A 34 4.17 -9.37 -11.65
C MET A 34 3.94 -10.57 -12.58
N GLU A 35 4.07 -11.80 -12.08
CA GLU A 35 3.79 -13.01 -12.86
C GLU A 35 2.34 -13.08 -13.35
N LYS A 36 1.39 -12.60 -12.54
CA LYS A 36 -0.03 -12.50 -12.91
C LYS A 36 -0.35 -11.29 -13.78
N GLY A 37 0.59 -10.35 -13.92
CA GLY A 37 0.43 -9.14 -14.70
C GLY A 37 -0.47 -8.09 -14.04
N TYR A 38 -0.69 -8.17 -12.73
CA TYR A 38 -1.49 -7.19 -12.00
C TYR A 38 -0.74 -5.85 -11.86
N ASN A 39 0.56 -5.91 -11.55
CA ASN A 39 1.43 -4.74 -11.37
C ASN A 39 0.79 -3.68 -10.45
N CYS A 40 0.41 -4.09 -9.24
CA CYS A 40 -0.26 -3.26 -8.24
C CYS A 40 0.54 -2.00 -7.93
N CYS A 41 1.86 -2.10 -7.75
CA CYS A 41 2.73 -0.93 -7.53
C CYS A 41 2.64 0.07 -8.68
N GLY A 42 2.77 -0.40 -9.92
CA GLY A 42 2.65 0.47 -11.09
C GLY A 42 1.25 1.03 -11.29
N TYR A 43 0.19 0.33 -10.87
CA TYR A 43 -1.17 0.87 -10.92
C TYR A 43 -1.34 2.01 -9.92
N VAL A 44 -0.91 1.82 -8.68
CA VAL A 44 -0.96 2.87 -7.66
C VAL A 44 -0.14 4.09 -8.09
N ASP A 45 1.06 3.89 -8.63
CA ASP A 45 1.93 4.98 -9.12
C ASP A 45 1.29 5.83 -10.24
N ARG A 46 0.47 5.21 -11.10
CA ARG A 46 -0.27 5.96 -12.14
C ARG A 46 -1.43 6.80 -11.60
N VAL A 47 -1.98 6.41 -10.46
CA VAL A 47 -3.16 7.06 -9.86
C VAL A 47 -2.73 8.08 -8.81
N SER A 48 -1.58 7.89 -8.16
CA SER A 48 -1.06 8.82 -7.17
C SER A 48 -0.59 10.13 -7.79
N HIS A 49 -0.62 11.17 -6.97
CA HIS A 49 -0.19 12.53 -7.30
C HIS A 49 0.99 12.95 -6.43
N TYR A 50 2.02 12.09 -6.37
CA TYR A 50 3.24 12.43 -5.65
C TYR A 50 3.95 13.63 -6.27
N PHE A 51 4.51 14.48 -5.41
CA PHE A 51 5.34 15.60 -5.82
C PHE A 51 6.54 15.77 -4.88
N ASP A 52 7.58 16.41 -5.40
CA ASP A 52 8.79 16.69 -4.64
C ASP A 52 8.48 17.64 -3.47
N GLY A 53 8.75 17.18 -2.25
CA GLY A 53 8.53 17.95 -1.03
C GLY A 53 7.42 17.42 -0.11
N MET A 54 6.70 16.36 -0.52
CA MET A 54 5.77 15.68 0.39
C MET A 54 6.49 15.04 1.57
N THR A 55 5.94 15.21 2.76
CA THR A 55 6.31 14.46 3.97
C THR A 55 5.87 13.00 3.86
N GLU A 56 6.50 12.11 4.63
CA GLU A 56 6.09 10.69 4.66
C GLU A 56 4.61 10.50 5.03
N LYS A 57 4.09 11.33 5.95
CA LYS A 57 2.67 11.31 6.30
C LYS A 57 1.77 11.69 5.12
N GLU A 58 2.14 12.72 4.36
CA GLU A 58 1.38 13.12 3.18
C GLU A 58 1.44 12.06 2.09
N LYS A 59 2.60 11.39 1.92
CA LYS A 59 2.72 10.27 0.98
C LYS A 59 1.79 9.12 1.35
N VAL A 60 1.70 8.76 2.63
CA VAL A 60 0.77 7.71 3.10
C VAL A 60 -0.69 8.10 2.87
N VAL A 61 -1.06 9.36 3.09
CA VAL A 61 -2.43 9.85 2.81
C VAL A 61 -2.73 9.78 1.32
N GLU A 62 -1.80 10.20 0.47
CA GLU A 62 -1.96 10.15 -0.99
C GLU A 62 -2.02 8.71 -1.51
N LEU A 63 -1.21 7.82 -0.94
CA LEU A 63 -1.23 6.39 -1.22
C LEU A 63 -2.60 5.79 -0.89
N GLU A 64 -3.16 6.12 0.28
CA GLU A 64 -4.49 5.67 0.68
C GLU A 64 -5.57 6.14 -0.27
N ARG A 65 -5.55 7.43 -0.64
CA ARG A 65 -6.48 8.04 -1.60
C ARG A 65 -6.44 7.32 -2.95
N ALA A 66 -5.24 7.10 -3.50
CA ALA A 66 -5.06 6.43 -4.77
C ALA A 66 -5.59 4.99 -4.75
N ILE A 67 -5.32 4.25 -3.66
CA ILE A 67 -5.85 2.89 -3.49
C ILE A 67 -7.37 2.90 -3.38
N ASP A 68 -7.95 3.83 -2.63
CA ASP A 68 -9.40 3.94 -2.49
C ASP A 68 -10.09 4.25 -3.83
N GLU A 69 -9.48 5.09 -4.67
CA GLU A 69 -9.95 5.36 -6.04
C GLU A 69 -9.91 4.10 -6.92
N ILE A 70 -8.82 3.32 -6.83
CA ILE A 70 -8.69 2.04 -7.53
C ILE A 70 -9.81 1.07 -7.11
N LEU A 71 -10.11 0.98 -5.81
CA LEU A 71 -11.14 0.10 -5.29
C LEU A 71 -12.56 0.54 -5.71
N VAL A 72 -12.83 1.84 -5.79
CA VAL A 72 -14.11 2.36 -6.31
C VAL A 72 -14.27 2.00 -7.80
N THR A 73 -13.19 2.06 -8.58
CA THR A 73 -13.19 1.83 -10.03
C THR A 73 -12.88 0.37 -10.40
N ASN A 74 -13.09 -0.59 -9.49
CA ASN A 74 -12.71 -2.01 -9.65
C ASN A 74 -13.89 -2.90 -10.10
N PRO A 75 -14.28 -2.92 -11.40
CA PRO A 75 -15.43 -3.69 -11.87
C PRO A 75 -15.26 -5.20 -11.76
N LEU A 76 -14.01 -5.69 -11.74
CA LEU A 76 -13.69 -7.12 -11.61
C LEU A 76 -13.67 -7.59 -10.14
N ASN A 77 -13.70 -6.64 -9.19
CA ASN A 77 -13.63 -6.91 -7.76
C ASN A 77 -12.43 -7.78 -7.34
N ILE A 78 -11.26 -7.58 -7.96
CA ILE A 78 -10.06 -8.40 -7.72
C ILE A 78 -9.09 -7.81 -6.70
N PHE A 79 -9.12 -6.49 -6.52
CA PHE A 79 -8.23 -5.76 -5.62
C PHE A 79 -8.76 -5.66 -4.19
N LYS A 80 -7.85 -5.58 -3.22
CA LYS A 80 -8.10 -5.27 -1.82
C LYS A 80 -7.01 -4.33 -1.26
N LYS A 81 -7.38 -3.50 -0.28
CA LYS A 81 -6.46 -2.64 0.49
C LYS A 81 -5.98 -3.37 1.73
N VAL A 82 -4.67 -3.34 1.98
CA VAL A 82 -4.06 -3.74 3.26
C VAL A 82 -3.61 -2.46 3.96
N LYS A 83 -4.01 -2.29 5.22
CA LYS A 83 -3.63 -1.15 6.06
C LYS A 83 -3.18 -1.66 7.43
N ARG A 84 -2.00 -1.25 7.88
CA ARG A 84 -1.42 -1.66 9.17
C ARG A 84 -0.77 -0.48 9.87
N SER A 85 -1.01 -0.36 11.17
CA SER A 85 -0.35 0.64 12.02
C SER A 85 0.55 -0.05 13.02
N VAL A 86 1.79 0.43 13.16
CA VAL A 86 2.81 -0.14 14.04
C VAL A 86 3.30 0.96 14.99
N GLU A 87 3.34 0.66 16.28
CA GLU A 87 3.97 1.54 17.27
C GLU A 87 5.47 1.22 17.35
N VAL A 88 6.30 2.20 17.04
CA VAL A 88 7.76 2.09 17.04
C VAL A 88 8.30 2.94 18.19
N ALA A 89 9.12 2.34 19.06
CA ALA A 89 9.79 3.07 20.12
C ALA A 89 10.86 4.01 19.55
N VAL A 90 10.89 5.24 20.05
CA VAL A 90 11.85 6.30 19.69
C VAL A 90 13.12 6.19 20.52
#